data_AF-A0A317M2T5-F1
#
_entry.id   AF-A0A317M2T5-F1
#
_cell.length_a   1.000
_cell.length_b   1.000
_cell.length_c   1.000
_cell.angle_alpha   90.00
_cell.angle_beta   90.00
_cell.angle_gamma   90.00
#
_symmetry.space_group_name_H-M   'P 1'
#
loop_
_entity.id
_entity.type
_entity.pdbx_description
1 polymer ?
#
loop_
_entity_poly.entity_id
_entity_poly.type
_entity_poly.pdbx_seq_one_letter_code
_entity_poly.pdbx_strand_id
1 'polypeptide(L)'
;MIGNKLIIALVHIFLWLFLSLGYLFLSEPITVYMCPGYHNVTIWLMVLSAGLTLIFIATAISLIVSFRIVKKRRLKSLVTA
;
A
#
# COMPACT_ATOMS: atom_id res chain seq x y z
N MET A 1 11.84 -18.38 -12.89
CA MET A 1 10.45 -18.56 -12.39
C MET A 1 10.21 -17.97 -10.99
N ILE A 2 11.19 -18.00 -10.08
CA ILE A 2 11.17 -17.23 -8.81
C ILE A 2 11.31 -15.72 -9.05
N GLY A 3 12.17 -15.31 -9.99
CA GLY A 3 12.53 -13.91 -10.25
C GLY A 3 11.34 -12.96 -10.44
N ASN A 4 10.39 -13.28 -11.34
CA ASN A 4 9.26 -12.38 -11.63
C ASN A 4 8.34 -12.16 -10.43
N LYS A 5 8.15 -13.16 -9.56
CA LYS A 5 7.34 -13.00 -8.35
C LYS A 5 8.04 -12.11 -7.32
N LEU A 6 9.36 -12.27 -7.22
CA LEU A 6 10.22 -11.50 -6.34
C LEU A 6 10.26 -10.02 -6.76
N ILE A 7 10.36 -9.75 -8.07
CA ILE A 7 10.29 -8.40 -8.64
C ILE A 7 8.93 -7.75 -8.32
N ILE A 8 7.81 -8.47 -8.52
CA ILE A 8 6.48 -7.94 -8.20
C ILE A 8 6.36 -7.60 -6.71
N ALA A 9 6.85 -8.47 -5.83
CA ALA A 9 6.86 -8.22 -4.39
C ALA A 9 7.70 -6.98 -4.02
N LEU A 10 8.91 -6.86 -4.58
CA LEU A 10 9.80 -5.71 -4.36
C LEU A 10 9.16 -4.40 -4.80
N VAL A 11 8.49 -4.37 -5.96
CA VAL A 11 7.77 -3.18 -6.44
C VAL A 11 6.66 -2.78 -5.47
N HIS A 12 5.89 -3.73 -4.93
CA HIS A 12 4.83 -3.43 -3.97
C HIS A 12 5.38 -2.96 -2.62
N ILE A 13 6.50 -3.52 -2.16
CA ILE A 13 7.19 -3.05 -0.95
C ILE A 13 7.70 -1.62 -1.15
N PHE A 14 8.31 -1.34 -2.30
CA PHE A 14 8.79 0.01 -2.62
C PHE A 14 7.63 1.01 -2.72
N LEU A 15 6.53 0.62 -3.36
CA LEU A 15 5.32 1.43 -3.43
C LEU A 15 4.74 1.71 -2.04
N TRP A 16 4.70 0.70 -1.17
CA TRP A 16 4.25 0.85 0.21
C TRP A 16 5.13 1.84 0.98
N LEU A 17 6.46 1.69 0.94
CA LEU A 17 7.39 2.61 1.59
C LEU A 17 7.25 4.04 1.07
N PHE A 18 7.13 4.20 -0.25
CA PHE A 18 6.97 5.52 -0.88
C PHE A 18 5.68 6.20 -0.45
N LEU A 19 4.55 5.49 -0.46
CA LEU A 19 3.26 6.01 -0.01
C LEU A 19 3.25 6.31 1.50
N SER A 20 3.86 5.45 2.32
CA SER A 20 3.98 5.65 3.76
C SER A 20 4.80 6.90 4.09
N LEU A 21 5.93 7.10 3.43
CA LEU A 21 6.76 8.31 3.59
C LEU A 21 6.00 9.55 3.14
N GLY A 22 5.35 9.51 1.97
CA GLY A 22 4.54 10.63 1.48
C GLY A 22 3.40 10.98 2.44
N TYR A 23 2.72 9.96 2.98
CA TYR A 23 1.63 10.15 3.95
C TYR A 23 2.12 10.72 5.28
N LEU A 24 3.34 10.37 5.72
CA LEU A 24 3.90 10.90 6.96
C LEU A 24 3.96 12.44 6.93
N PHE A 25 4.43 13.03 5.84
CA PHE A 25 4.47 14.50 5.67
C PHE A 25 3.09 15.13 5.48
N LEU A 26 2.13 14.40 4.88
CA LEU A 26 0.77 14.89 4.67
C LEU A 26 -0.15 14.69 5.88
N SER A 27 0.22 13.83 6.83
CA SER A 27 -0.63 13.46 7.95
C SER A 27 -0.98 14.64 8.87
N GLU A 28 -0.04 15.58 9.06
CA GLU A 28 -0.23 16.77 9.88
C GLU A 28 -1.26 17.74 9.29
N PRO A 29 -1.15 18.20 8.02
CA PRO A 29 -2.16 19.06 7.44
C PRO A 29 -3.52 18.35 7.29
N ILE A 30 -3.54 17.04 7.04
CA ILE A 30 -4.79 16.26 7.05
C ILE A 30 -5.44 16.31 8.44
N THR A 31 -4.66 16.16 9.51
CA THR A 31 -5.17 16.21 10.88
C THR A 31 -5.73 17.60 11.20
N VAL A 32 -5.02 18.67 10.82
CA VAL A 32 -5.49 20.06 11.02
C VAL A 32 -6.79 20.32 10.26
N TYR A 33 -6.91 19.81 9.04
CA TYR A 33 -8.12 19.93 8.23
C TYR A 33 -9.31 19.15 8.82
N MET A 34 -9.10 17.94 9.32
CA MET A 34 -10.17 17.08 9.86
C MET A 34 -10.60 17.49 11.28
N CYS A 35 -9.68 18.00 12.10
CA CYS A 35 -9.92 18.36 13.50
C CYS A 35 -9.46 19.81 13.79
N PRO A 36 -10.12 20.82 13.18
CA PRO A 36 -9.77 22.22 13.42
C PRO A 36 -9.98 22.58 14.90
N GLY A 37 -8.99 23.24 15.51
CA GLY A 37 -9.05 23.67 16.92
C GLY A 37 -8.73 22.60 17.96
N TYR A 38 -8.65 21.32 17.57
CA TYR A 38 -8.27 20.19 18.44
C TYR A 38 -7.00 19.50 17.92
N HIS A 39 -5.97 20.28 17.60
CA HIS A 39 -4.68 19.74 17.15
C HIS A 39 -3.81 19.38 18.36
N ASN A 40 -3.78 18.09 18.70
CA ASN A 40 -2.87 17.52 19.68
C ASN A 40 -2.08 16.38 19.02
N VAL A 41 -0.85 16.16 19.49
CA VAL A 41 0.06 15.09 19.04
C VAL A 41 -0.64 13.74 19.04
N THR A 42 -1.48 13.46 20.05
CA THR A 42 -2.24 12.21 20.12
C THR A 42 -3.17 12.01 18.93
N ILE A 43 -3.90 13.04 18.52
CA ILE A 43 -4.85 12.96 17.39
C ILE A 43 -4.07 12.84 16.08
N TRP A 44 -2.95 13.56 15.94
CA TRP A 44 -2.07 13.42 14.80
C TRP A 44 -1.51 12.00 14.65
N LEU A 45 -1.05 11.38 15.75
CA LEU A 45 -0.59 9.99 15.74
C LEU A 45 -1.72 8.98 15.43
N MET A 46 -2.95 9.26 15.87
CA MET A 46 -4.11 8.43 15.51
C MET A 46 -4.40 8.50 14.00
N VAL A 47 -4.42 9.69 13.41
CA VAL A 47 -4.62 9.87 11.97
C VAL A 47 -3.48 9.23 11.18
N LEU A 48 -2.24 9.46 11.60
CA LEU A 48 -1.05 8.85 11.00
C LEU A 48 -1.13 7.32 11.00
N SER A 49 -1.40 6.71 12.15
CA SER A 49 -1.47 5.25 12.28
C SER A 49 -2.64 4.65 11.50
N ALA A 50 -3.80 5.29 11.52
CA ALA A 50 -4.96 4.87 10.74
C ALA A 50 -4.68 4.90 9.23
N GLY A 51 -4.09 5.99 8.72
CA GLY A 51 -3.76 6.11 7.31
C GLY A 51 -2.64 5.17 6.86
N LEU A 52 -1.60 4.98 7.67
CA LEU A 52 -0.54 3.98 7.38
C LEU A 52 -1.10 2.56 7.32
N THR A 53 -2.04 2.23 8.22
CA THR A 53 -2.74 0.93 8.21
C THR A 53 -3.56 0.76 6.93
N LEU A 54 -4.27 1.81 6.50
CA LEU A 54 -5.04 1.78 5.26
C LEU A 54 -4.15 1.58 4.03
N ILE A 55 -3.02 2.29 3.95
CA ILE A 55 -2.03 2.16 2.87
C ILE A 55 -1.46 0.75 2.85
N PHE A 56 -1.13 0.17 4.01
CA PHE A 56 -0.66 -1.21 4.11
C PHE A 56 -1.70 -2.21 3.61
N ILE A 57 -2.97 -2.09 4.02
CA ILE A 57 -4.04 -2.97 3.55
C ILE A 57 -4.23 -2.84 2.04
N ALA A 58 -4.27 -1.62 1.50
CA ALA A 58 -4.44 -1.39 0.06
C ALA A 58 -3.31 -2.00 -0.77
N THR A 59 -2.06 -1.83 -0.33
CA THR A 59 -0.88 -2.39 -1.00
C THR A 59 -0.83 -3.92 -0.89
N ALA A 60 -1.22 -4.50 0.26
CA ALA A 60 -1.32 -5.94 0.44
C ALA A 60 -2.40 -6.56 -0.47
N ILE A 61 -3.58 -5.95 -0.57
CA ILE A 61 -4.64 -6.41 -1.48
C ILE A 61 -4.15 -6.35 -2.94
N SER A 62 -3.51 -5.25 -3.34
CA SER A 62 -2.94 -5.09 -4.68
C SER A 62 -1.92 -6.20 -5.01
N LEU A 63 -1.07 -6.57 -4.06
CA LEU A 63 -0.10 -7.65 -4.20
C LEU A 63 -0.78 -9.01 -4.42
N ILE A 64 -1.80 -9.33 -3.62
CA ILE A 64 -2.57 -10.59 -3.73
C ILE A 64 -3.24 -10.68 -5.11
N VAL A 65 -3.86 -9.58 -5.58
CA VAL A 65 -4.49 -9.52 -6.90
C VAL A 65 -3.46 -9.72 -8.01
N SER A 66 -2.31 -9.06 -7.93
CA SER A 66 -1.21 -9.21 -8.89
C SER A 66 -0.74 -10.66 -9.01
N PHE A 67 -0.59 -11.38 -7.89
CA PHE A 67 -0.23 -12.79 -7.92
C PHE A 67 -1.32 -13.68 -8.55
N ARG A 68 -2.60 -13.40 -8.29
CA ARG A 68 -3.72 -14.14 -8.90
C ARG A 68 -3.75 -13.96 -10.42
N ILE A 69 -3.51 -12.74 -10.91
CA ILE A 69 -3.48 -12.42 -12.36
C ILE A 69 -2.33 -13.16 -13.05
N VAL A 70 -1.13 -13.14 -12.48
CA VAL A 70 0.04 -13.84 -13.04
C VAL A 70 -0.20 -15.34 -13.11
N LYS A 71 -0.79 -15.94 -12.07
CA LYS A 71 -1.15 -17.37 -12.07
C LYS A 71 -2.15 -17.70 -13.19
N LYS A 72 -3.17 -16.86 -13.38
CA LYS A 72 -4.21 -17.06 -14.43
C LYS A 72 -3.62 -16.97 -15.85
N ARG A 73 -2.76 -15.99 -16.11
CA ARG A 73 -2.11 -15.82 -17.44
C ARG A 73 -1.23 -17.02 -17.80
N ARG A 74 -0.49 -17.56 -16.83
CA ARG A 74 0.34 -18.76 -17.03
C ARG A 74 -0.48 -20.01 -17.35
N LEU A 75 -1.64 -20.19 -16.70
CA LEU A 75 -2.51 -21.33 -17.00
C LEU A 75 -3.03 -21.24 -18.44
N LYS A 76 -3.42 -20.04 -18.89
CA LYS A 76 -3.90 -19.82 -20.26
C LYS A 76 -2.83 -20.11 -21.31
N SER A 77 -1.57 -19.76 -21.08
CA SER A 77 -0.48 -20.05 -22.03
C SER A 77 -0.15 -21.53 -22.15
N LEU A 78 -0.38 -22.34 -21.10
CA LEU A 78 -0.17 -23.79 -21.14
C LEU A 78 -1.30 -24.55 -21.84
N VAL A 79 -2.52 -24.00 -21.86
CA VAL A 79 -3.69 -24.60 -22.54
C VAL A 79 -3.69 -24.31 -24.04
N THR A 80 -2.94 -23.30 -24.48
CA THR A 80 -2.90 -22.83 -25.88
C THR A 80 -1.61 -23.20 -26.61
N ALA A 81 -0.68 -23.89 -25.94
CA ALA A 81 0.56 -24.43 -26.50
C ALA A 81 0.41 -25.94 -26.69
#